data_AF-A0A816RWP3-F1
#
_entry.id   AF-A0A816RWP3-F1
#
_cell.length_a   1.000
_cell.length_b   1.000
_cell.length_c   1.000
_cell.angle_alpha   90.00
_cell.angle_beta   90.00
_cell.angle_gamma   90.00
#
_symmetry.space_group_name_H-M   'P 1'
#
loop_
_entity.id
_entity.type
_entity.pdbx_description
1 polymer ?
#
loop_
_entity_poly.entity_id
_entity_poly.type
_entity_poly.pdbx_seq_one_letter_code
_entity_poly.pdbx_strand_id
1 'polypeptide(L)'
;MTTKIQPYRQYPQNKVRTISPSNEKILSDNDTITQSDIIWTPTYSKSKILQWSTILWISLGTLIFLFLSIVVVIPIVVLTNKITSTICPTTAITTTVTSSSLPFQCSNYTTITDETRSPDYSGSSSCDNATFPNSPAWFRFTGSGGTLLASCPIDEYRCGTDYPGWYSGIYPSLAGAVTSGSVCYNSNGNLCYYTSSILITNCNGFYIYYLTQPSECNLRYCTI
;
A
#
# COMPACT_ATOMS: atom_id res chain seq x y z
N MET A 1 -42.72 -12.37 12.99
CA MET A 1 -41.36 -12.11 13.50
C MET A 1 -41.05 -10.64 13.27
N THR A 2 -41.24 -9.83 14.32
CA THR A 2 -41.15 -8.36 14.30
C THR A 2 -39.79 -7.93 14.81
N THR A 3 -38.99 -7.28 13.96
CA THR A 3 -37.65 -6.76 14.25
C THR A 3 -37.76 -5.46 15.06
N LYS A 4 -37.23 -5.45 16.28
CA LYS A 4 -37.07 -4.25 17.11
C LYS A 4 -35.77 -3.53 16.71
N ILE A 5 -35.88 -2.28 16.27
CA ILE A 5 -34.75 -1.36 16.04
C ILE A 5 -34.59 -0.50 17.32
N GLN A 6 -33.37 -0.44 17.87
CA GLN A 6 -33.03 0.44 19.00
C GLN A 6 -32.36 1.74 18.50
N PRO A 7 -32.54 2.89 19.20
CA PRO A 7 -32.13 4.20 18.72
C PRO A 7 -30.66 4.55 19.01
N TYR A 8 -30.11 5.41 18.15
CA TYR A 8 -28.76 5.96 18.18
C TYR A 8 -28.58 6.97 19.33
N ARG A 9 -27.49 6.86 20.09
CA ARG A 9 -27.17 7.71 21.27
C ARG A 9 -26.28 8.88 20.83
N GLN A 10 -26.70 10.13 21.06
CA GLN A 10 -25.88 11.33 20.82
C GLN A 10 -24.82 11.52 21.92
N TYR A 11 -23.61 11.90 21.53
CA TYR A 11 -22.52 12.33 22.42
C TYR A 11 -22.42 13.88 22.46
N PRO A 12 -22.20 14.50 23.64
CA PRO A 12 -22.17 15.96 23.77
C PRO A 12 -20.83 16.61 23.40
N GLN A 13 -20.91 17.83 22.88
CA GLN A 13 -19.80 18.69 22.45
C GLN A 13 -19.11 19.36 23.65
N ASN A 14 -17.77 19.29 23.71
CA ASN A 14 -16.97 19.92 24.76
C ASN A 14 -16.59 21.38 24.43
N LYS A 15 -16.72 22.23 25.46
CA LYS A 15 -16.62 23.68 25.50
C LYS A 15 -15.16 24.16 25.57
N VAL A 16 -14.71 24.94 24.59
CA VAL A 16 -13.40 25.63 24.59
C VAL A 16 -13.48 26.92 25.41
N ARG A 17 -12.55 27.11 26.37
CA ARG A 17 -12.42 28.35 27.15
C ARG A 17 -11.47 29.33 26.48
N THR A 18 -11.90 30.56 26.30
CA THR A 18 -11.11 31.75 25.95
C THR A 18 -10.45 32.35 27.20
N ILE A 19 -9.20 32.79 27.08
CA ILE A 19 -8.48 33.59 28.09
C ILE A 19 -8.24 34.98 27.47
N SER A 20 -8.58 36.03 28.22
CA SER A 20 -8.32 37.45 27.89
C SER A 20 -7.13 37.97 28.73
N PRO A 21 -6.49 39.10 28.32
CA PRO A 21 -5.11 39.43 28.66
C PRO A 21 -4.95 40.36 29.88
N SER A 22 -3.75 40.37 30.45
CA SER A 22 -3.21 41.31 31.44
C SER A 22 -1.75 41.59 31.06
N ASN A 23 -1.10 42.75 31.23
CA ASN A 23 -1.40 44.13 31.61
C ASN A 23 -0.20 44.93 31.05
N GLU A 24 -0.40 46.11 30.46
CA GLU A 24 0.69 47.02 30.11
C GLU A 24 0.69 48.23 31.07
N LYS A 25 1.87 48.58 31.57
CA LYS A 25 2.14 49.56 32.63
C LYS A 25 2.46 50.92 31.99
N ILE A 26 1.71 51.96 32.32
CA ILE A 26 2.02 53.36 31.96
C ILE A 26 2.59 54.09 33.19
N LEU A 27 3.74 54.75 33.01
CA LEU A 27 4.29 55.83 33.84
C LEU A 27 5.53 56.37 33.08
N SER A 28 5.87 57.66 32.97
CA SER A 28 5.24 58.97 33.18
C SER A 28 6.25 60.01 32.64
N ASP A 29 5.74 61.18 32.27
CA ASP A 29 6.49 62.35 31.80
C ASP A 29 7.49 62.94 32.83
N ASN A 30 8.39 63.76 32.27
CA ASN A 30 9.32 64.74 32.86
C ASN A 30 10.76 64.27 33.13
N ASP A 31 11.68 64.70 32.25
CA ASP A 31 12.70 65.68 32.64
C ASP A 31 13.32 66.39 31.42
N THR A 32 13.46 67.71 31.55
CA THR A 32 14.03 68.66 30.60
C THR A 32 15.52 68.41 30.36
N ILE A 33 15.95 68.32 29.09
CA ILE A 33 17.36 68.44 28.71
C ILE A 33 17.54 69.63 27.76
N THR A 34 18.56 70.40 28.12
CA THR A 34 18.99 71.73 27.70
C THR A 34 19.39 71.88 26.24
N GLN A 35 19.27 73.12 25.77
CA GLN A 35 19.51 73.59 24.41
C GLN A 35 20.99 73.88 24.11
N SER A 36 21.63 72.92 23.44
CA SER A 36 22.75 73.09 22.50
C SER A 36 22.96 71.69 21.91
N ASP A 37 22.40 71.35 20.75
CA ASP A 37 23.11 71.55 19.49
C ASP A 37 22.26 71.17 18.27
N ILE A 38 22.27 72.06 17.27
CA ILE A 38 22.24 71.80 15.80
C ILE A 38 20.88 71.61 15.08
N ILE A 39 20.34 72.77 14.66
CA ILE A 39 20.00 73.22 13.29
C ILE A 39 19.12 72.35 12.35
N TRP A 40 17.93 72.92 12.06
CA TRP A 40 16.92 72.75 10.98
C TRP A 40 17.46 72.44 9.56
N THR A 41 17.00 71.45 8.76
CA THR A 41 15.76 71.32 7.91
C THR A 41 16.08 70.46 6.66
N PRO A 42 15.17 70.13 5.70
CA PRO A 42 13.70 70.15 5.68
C PRO A 42 13.06 68.81 5.21
N THR A 43 11.73 68.79 5.25
CA THR A 43 10.78 67.78 4.76
C THR A 43 10.93 67.39 3.28
N TYR A 44 10.71 66.10 2.97
CA TYR A 44 10.21 65.69 1.66
C TYR A 44 9.31 64.45 1.74
N SER A 45 8.02 64.66 1.48
CA SER A 45 6.99 63.64 1.23
C SER A 45 7.26 62.94 -0.10
N LYS A 46 7.45 61.60 -0.13
CA LYS A 46 7.33 60.79 -1.36
C LYS A 46 6.35 59.64 -1.18
N SER A 47 5.20 59.82 -1.81
CA SER A 47 4.38 58.86 -2.54
C SER A 47 4.38 57.39 -2.06
N LYS A 48 3.21 56.96 -1.57
CA LYS A 48 2.77 55.56 -1.52
C LYS A 48 2.61 54.96 -2.92
N ILE A 49 3.70 54.67 -3.63
CA ILE A 49 3.64 53.91 -4.89
C ILE A 49 4.91 53.08 -5.02
N LEU A 50 5.10 52.02 -4.22
CA LEU A 50 6.00 50.89 -4.54
C LEU A 50 5.89 49.73 -3.53
N GLN A 51 4.68 49.23 -3.23
CA GLN A 51 4.52 48.10 -2.30
C GLN A 51 3.56 46.99 -2.79
N TRP A 52 3.02 47.10 -4.01
CA TRP A 52 2.12 46.10 -4.58
C TRP A 52 2.84 45.10 -5.51
N SER A 53 4.04 45.44 -6.00
CA SER A 53 4.79 44.54 -6.88
C SER A 53 5.33 43.33 -6.11
N THR A 54 5.87 43.51 -4.91
CA THR A 54 6.40 42.41 -4.09
C THR A 54 5.33 41.38 -3.73
N ILE A 55 4.07 41.80 -3.52
CA ILE A 55 2.94 40.90 -3.24
C ILE A 55 2.57 40.08 -4.49
N LEU A 56 2.63 40.68 -5.68
CA LEU A 56 2.40 40.00 -6.96
C LEU A 56 3.52 38.98 -7.29
N TRP A 57 4.78 39.28 -6.98
CA TRP A 57 5.89 38.34 -7.17
C TRP A 57 5.89 37.18 -6.16
N ILE A 58 5.46 37.42 -4.91
CA ILE A 58 5.32 36.36 -3.90
C ILE A 58 4.19 35.40 -4.27
N SER A 59 3.06 35.91 -4.77
CA SER A 59 1.91 35.08 -5.19
C SER A 59 2.18 34.32 -6.50
N LEU A 60 2.92 34.92 -7.45
CA LEU A 60 3.35 34.20 -8.65
C LEU A 60 4.41 33.13 -8.31
N GLY A 61 5.33 33.43 -7.39
CA GLY A 61 6.35 32.49 -6.90
C GLY A 61 5.75 31.30 -6.15
N THR A 62 4.75 31.51 -5.30
CA THR A 62 4.06 30.41 -4.60
C THR A 62 3.23 29.55 -5.55
N LEU A 63 2.57 30.16 -6.54
CA LEU A 63 1.86 29.41 -7.60
C LEU A 63 2.83 28.59 -8.46
N ILE A 64 3.99 29.14 -8.83
CA ILE A 64 5.04 28.41 -9.56
C ILE A 64 5.62 27.28 -8.70
N PHE A 65 5.86 27.49 -7.41
CA PHE A 65 6.38 26.45 -6.52
C PHE A 65 5.35 25.34 -6.28
N LEU A 66 4.07 25.68 -6.13
CA LEU A 66 2.97 24.71 -6.07
C LEU A 66 2.79 23.96 -7.39
N PHE A 67 2.94 24.65 -8.53
CA PHE A 67 2.85 24.02 -9.85
C PHE A 67 4.04 23.10 -10.12
N LEU A 68 5.28 23.52 -9.82
CA LEU A 68 6.46 22.68 -9.98
C LEU A 68 6.44 21.47 -9.03
N SER A 69 5.94 21.63 -7.80
CA SER A 69 5.77 20.49 -6.90
C SER A 69 4.69 19.52 -7.40
N ILE A 70 3.56 20.00 -7.88
CA ILE A 70 2.51 19.12 -8.44
C ILE A 70 2.98 18.44 -9.74
N VAL A 71 3.63 19.15 -10.65
CA VAL A 71 3.95 18.64 -11.99
C VAL A 71 5.26 17.85 -12.03
N VAL A 72 6.17 18.04 -11.06
CA VAL A 72 7.45 17.30 -11.02
C VAL A 72 7.47 16.28 -9.88
N VAL A 73 7.00 16.62 -8.67
CA VAL A 73 7.10 15.73 -7.50
C VAL A 73 6.05 14.62 -7.55
N ILE A 74 4.80 14.89 -7.98
CA ILE A 74 3.77 13.85 -8.08
C ILE A 74 4.15 12.74 -9.08
N PRO A 75 4.57 13.04 -10.34
CA PRO A 75 4.95 11.95 -11.26
C PRO A 75 6.21 11.21 -10.79
N ILE A 76 7.17 11.88 -10.13
CA ILE A 76 8.33 11.20 -9.53
C ILE A 76 7.89 10.21 -8.44
N VAL A 77 6.99 10.62 -7.53
CA VAL A 77 6.48 9.75 -6.45
C VAL A 77 5.69 8.55 -7.00
N VAL A 78 4.84 8.78 -8.02
CA VAL A 78 4.11 7.70 -8.70
C VAL A 78 5.07 6.72 -9.38
N LEU A 79 6.12 7.22 -10.04
CA LEU A 79 7.13 6.40 -10.68
C LEU A 79 7.95 5.59 -9.65
N THR A 80 8.35 6.18 -8.53
CA THR A 80 9.09 5.46 -7.47
C THR A 80 8.25 4.37 -6.82
N ASN A 81 6.94 4.58 -6.64
CA ASN A 81 6.03 3.55 -6.13
C ASN A 81 5.84 2.39 -7.11
N LYS A 82 5.92 2.66 -8.43
CA LYS A 82 5.89 1.62 -9.46
C LYS A 82 7.19 0.79 -9.45
N ILE A 83 8.34 1.42 -9.24
CA ILE A 83 9.65 0.76 -9.24
C ILE A 83 9.82 -0.16 -8.02
N THR A 84 9.36 0.23 -6.84
CA THR A 84 9.46 -0.62 -5.63
C THR A 84 8.57 -1.86 -5.65
N SER A 85 7.57 -1.93 -6.53
CA SER A 85 6.68 -3.10 -6.67
C SER A 85 7.20 -4.19 -7.61
N THR A 86 8.34 -3.97 -8.28
CA THR A 86 8.81 -4.85 -9.37
C THR A 86 9.89 -5.85 -8.92
N ILE A 87 10.44 -5.73 -7.72
CA ILE A 87 11.49 -6.63 -7.24
C ILE A 87 10.84 -7.77 -6.44
N CYS A 88 10.73 -8.94 -7.06
CA CYS A 88 10.18 -10.11 -6.38
C CYS A 88 11.19 -10.66 -5.36
N PRO A 89 10.74 -11.06 -4.16
CA PRO A 89 11.63 -11.56 -3.13
C PRO A 89 12.30 -12.86 -3.61
N THR A 90 13.61 -12.79 -3.83
CA THR A 90 14.46 -13.98 -4.08
C THR A 90 15.37 -14.15 -2.88
N THR A 91 14.93 -14.93 -1.90
CA THR A 91 15.74 -15.19 -0.70
C THR A 91 16.11 -16.67 -0.64
N ALA A 92 17.31 -16.99 -1.12
CA ALA A 92 17.96 -18.25 -0.83
C ALA A 92 18.80 -18.08 0.44
N ILE A 93 18.32 -18.63 1.57
CA ILE A 93 19.16 -18.85 2.76
C ILE A 93 19.33 -20.36 2.87
N THR A 94 20.58 -20.79 2.73
CA THR A 94 21.00 -22.19 2.84
C THR A 94 21.33 -22.50 4.29
N THR A 95 20.48 -23.30 4.92
CA THR A 95 20.73 -23.87 6.25
C THR A 95 20.70 -25.39 6.13
N THR A 96 21.73 -26.05 6.69
CA THR A 96 21.94 -27.50 6.63
C THR A 96 20.86 -28.26 7.39
N VAL A 97 20.27 -29.26 6.74
CA VAL A 97 19.18 -30.11 7.26
C VAL A 97 19.68 -31.19 8.21
N THR A 98 19.07 -31.26 9.40
CA THR A 98 19.05 -32.47 10.23
C THR A 98 17.84 -33.30 9.79
N SER A 99 18.05 -34.59 9.49
CA SER A 99 17.04 -35.48 8.91
C SER A 99 15.84 -35.70 9.85
N SER A 100 14.76 -34.95 9.64
CA SER A 100 13.42 -35.28 10.11
C SER A 100 12.60 -35.84 8.94
N SER A 101 11.69 -36.78 9.23
CA SER A 101 10.72 -37.26 8.25
C SER A 101 9.87 -36.11 7.71
N LEU A 102 9.60 -36.09 6.40
CA LEU A 102 8.77 -35.05 5.79
C LEU A 102 7.35 -35.02 6.38
N PRO A 103 6.71 -33.84 6.43
CA PRO A 103 5.32 -33.69 6.84
C PRO A 103 4.34 -34.56 6.02
N PHE A 104 3.22 -34.97 6.63
CA PHE A 104 2.26 -35.90 5.99
C PHE A 104 1.70 -35.39 4.65
N GLN A 105 1.52 -34.07 4.52
CA GLN A 105 1.02 -33.42 3.31
C GLN A 105 1.97 -33.58 2.12
N CYS A 106 3.23 -34.00 2.35
CA CYS A 106 4.15 -34.35 1.27
C CYS A 106 3.82 -35.69 0.59
N SER A 107 2.90 -36.47 1.18
CA SER A 107 2.43 -37.76 0.64
C SER A 107 0.91 -37.83 0.48
N ASN A 108 0.16 -36.86 1.02
CA ASN A 108 -1.30 -36.81 0.94
C ASN A 108 -1.75 -35.42 0.49
N TYR A 109 -2.07 -35.29 -0.80
CA TYR A 109 -2.46 -34.04 -1.46
C TYR A 109 -3.26 -34.33 -2.73
N THR A 110 -3.99 -33.32 -3.20
CA THR A 110 -4.67 -33.32 -4.49
C THR A 110 -3.83 -32.62 -5.54
N THR A 111 -3.74 -33.17 -6.75
CA THR A 111 -2.95 -32.57 -7.83
C THR A 111 -3.82 -31.71 -8.74
N ILE A 112 -3.30 -30.55 -9.13
CA ILE A 112 -3.89 -29.63 -10.12
C ILE A 112 -2.93 -29.57 -11.33
N THR A 113 -3.45 -29.87 -12.53
CA THR A 113 -2.67 -29.96 -13.79
C THR A 113 -3.11 -28.96 -14.86
N ASP A 114 -3.89 -27.95 -14.46
CA ASP A 114 -4.55 -27.05 -15.38
C ASP A 114 -3.56 -26.09 -16.06
N GLU A 115 -3.33 -26.29 -17.36
CA GLU A 115 -2.36 -25.54 -18.15
C GLU A 115 -2.71 -24.05 -18.31
N THR A 116 -3.99 -23.71 -18.18
CA THR A 116 -4.47 -22.33 -18.35
C THR A 116 -4.12 -21.43 -17.17
N ARG A 117 -3.45 -21.95 -16.14
CA ARG A 117 -2.96 -21.21 -14.97
C ARG A 117 -1.62 -20.49 -15.21
N SER A 118 -0.97 -20.71 -16.34
CA SER A 118 0.26 -19.99 -16.71
C SER A 118 -0.03 -18.49 -16.97
N PRO A 119 0.87 -17.57 -16.58
CA PRO A 119 0.78 -16.15 -16.96
C PRO A 119 0.69 -15.92 -18.47
N ASP A 120 1.22 -16.83 -19.28
CA ASP A 120 1.18 -16.72 -20.75
C ASP A 120 -0.24 -16.95 -21.30
N TYR A 121 -1.09 -17.65 -20.54
CA TYR A 121 -2.47 -17.91 -20.93
C TYR A 121 -3.35 -16.70 -20.66
N SER A 122 -3.88 -16.09 -21.72
CA SER A 122 -4.86 -15.00 -21.64
C SER A 122 -6.29 -15.49 -21.52
N GLY A 123 -7.17 -14.75 -20.86
CA GLY A 123 -8.62 -14.99 -20.82
C GLY A 123 -9.21 -14.69 -19.46
N SER A 124 -10.54 -14.78 -19.34
CA SER A 124 -11.28 -14.47 -18.11
C SER A 124 -12.39 -15.48 -17.76
N SER A 125 -12.43 -16.63 -18.43
CA SER A 125 -13.52 -17.60 -18.27
C SER A 125 -13.36 -18.56 -17.08
N SER A 126 -12.17 -18.63 -16.47
CA SER A 126 -11.85 -19.63 -15.45
C SER A 126 -11.89 -19.06 -14.04
N CYS A 127 -12.34 -19.89 -13.09
CA CYS A 127 -12.37 -19.54 -11.68
C CYS A 127 -12.01 -20.66 -10.71
N ASP A 128 -11.45 -20.27 -9.57
CA ASP A 128 -11.06 -21.20 -8.51
C ASP A 128 -12.13 -21.39 -7.43
N ASN A 129 -13.21 -20.60 -7.49
CA ASN A 129 -14.35 -20.70 -6.58
C ASN A 129 -15.08 -22.05 -6.69
N ALA A 130 -14.90 -22.85 -7.75
CA ALA A 130 -15.44 -24.22 -7.79
C ALA A 130 -14.36 -25.31 -7.78
N THR A 131 -13.10 -24.91 -7.99
CA THR A 131 -11.96 -25.84 -8.05
C THR A 131 -11.46 -26.23 -6.67
N PHE A 132 -11.55 -25.31 -5.71
CA PHE A 132 -11.09 -25.53 -4.34
C PHE A 132 -12.26 -25.61 -3.35
N PRO A 133 -12.12 -26.41 -2.28
CA PRO A 133 -13.14 -26.55 -1.24
C PRO A 133 -13.26 -25.29 -0.36
N ASN A 134 -14.44 -25.09 0.23
CA ASN A 134 -14.71 -24.07 1.26
C ASN A 134 -13.83 -24.23 2.52
N SER A 135 -13.46 -25.47 2.85
CA SER A 135 -12.53 -25.78 3.93
C SER A 135 -11.15 -26.04 3.35
N PRO A 136 -10.08 -25.41 3.86
CA PRO A 136 -8.75 -25.54 3.27
C PRO A 136 -8.27 -27.00 3.18
N ALA A 137 -7.56 -27.33 2.10
CA ALA A 137 -6.98 -28.65 1.86
C ALA A 137 -5.60 -28.55 1.18
N TRP A 138 -4.87 -29.66 1.11
CA TRP A 138 -3.51 -29.70 0.56
C TRP A 138 -3.50 -30.01 -0.94
N PHE A 139 -2.85 -29.14 -1.70
CA PHE A 139 -2.77 -29.22 -3.16
C PHE A 139 -1.33 -29.15 -3.68
N ARG A 140 -1.11 -29.74 -4.85
CA ARG A 140 0.13 -29.65 -5.63
C ARG A 140 -0.18 -29.18 -7.04
N PHE A 141 0.48 -28.13 -7.50
CA PHE A 141 0.46 -27.74 -8.91
C PHE A 141 1.50 -28.53 -9.70
N THR A 142 1.12 -28.98 -10.89
CA THR A 142 1.97 -29.75 -11.81
C THR A 142 1.57 -29.47 -13.26
N GLY A 143 2.37 -29.91 -14.23
CA GLY A 143 2.04 -29.79 -15.65
C GLY A 143 2.58 -28.51 -16.31
N SER A 144 2.13 -28.25 -17.54
CA SER A 144 2.60 -27.14 -18.39
C SER A 144 2.13 -25.75 -17.92
N GLY A 145 1.10 -25.69 -17.08
CA GLY A 145 0.61 -24.44 -16.48
C GLY A 145 1.52 -23.87 -15.39
N GLY A 146 2.52 -24.63 -14.95
CA GLY A 146 3.42 -24.27 -13.87
C GLY A 146 3.37 -25.26 -12.70
N THR A 147 4.40 -25.21 -11.88
CA THR A 147 4.56 -26.08 -10.69
C THR A 147 4.64 -25.28 -9.39
N LEU A 148 4.81 -23.95 -9.50
CA LEU A 148 4.87 -23.02 -8.39
C LEU A 148 3.75 -22.00 -8.50
N LEU A 149 3.19 -21.52 -7.38
CA LEU A 149 2.43 -20.26 -7.44
C LEU A 149 3.36 -19.12 -7.88
N ALA A 150 2.86 -18.25 -8.75
CA ALA A 150 3.58 -17.05 -9.17
C ALA A 150 4.03 -16.24 -7.93
N SER A 151 5.29 -15.83 -7.87
CA SER A 151 5.86 -15.05 -6.75
C SER A 151 5.93 -13.54 -7.03
N CYS A 152 5.33 -13.11 -8.13
CA CYS A 152 5.35 -11.75 -8.63
C CYS A 152 3.94 -11.33 -9.06
N PRO A 153 3.59 -10.03 -8.99
CA PRO A 153 2.35 -9.53 -9.54
C PRO A 153 2.18 -9.93 -11.01
N ILE A 154 0.98 -10.38 -11.36
CA ILE A 154 0.57 -10.73 -12.72
C ILE A 154 -0.49 -9.73 -13.18
N ASP A 155 -0.41 -9.29 -14.44
CA ASP A 155 -1.38 -8.36 -15.03
C ASP A 155 -2.79 -8.98 -15.09
N GLU A 156 -3.83 -8.16 -14.99
CA GLU A 156 -5.24 -8.57 -15.15
C GLU A 156 -5.46 -9.33 -16.48
N TYR A 157 -6.43 -10.25 -16.52
CA TYR A 157 -6.77 -11.09 -17.69
C TYR A 157 -5.71 -12.13 -18.11
N ARG A 158 -4.84 -12.51 -17.19
CA ARG A 158 -3.86 -13.59 -17.33
C ARG A 158 -4.24 -14.79 -16.47
N CYS A 159 -3.58 -15.92 -16.71
CA CYS A 159 -3.86 -17.17 -16.02
C CYS A 159 -5.33 -17.59 -16.18
N GLY A 160 -5.95 -17.20 -17.30
CA GLY A 160 -7.32 -17.53 -17.68
C GLY A 160 -8.44 -16.93 -16.81
N THR A 161 -8.15 -15.92 -15.99
CA THR A 161 -9.11 -15.28 -15.10
C THR A 161 -9.05 -13.75 -15.20
N ASP A 162 -10.07 -13.02 -14.71
CA ASP A 162 -9.98 -11.56 -14.66
C ASP A 162 -8.89 -11.10 -13.67
N TYR A 163 -8.86 -11.69 -12.46
CA TYR A 163 -8.00 -11.24 -11.36
C TYR A 163 -7.02 -12.35 -10.93
N PRO A 164 -5.83 -12.41 -11.54
CA PRO A 164 -4.84 -13.42 -11.22
C PRO A 164 -4.20 -13.19 -9.85
N GLY A 165 -4.03 -14.28 -9.12
CA GLY A 165 -3.43 -14.35 -7.81
C GLY A 165 -1.96 -14.74 -7.87
N TRP A 166 -1.14 -14.03 -7.10
CA TRP A 166 0.28 -14.31 -6.89
C TRP A 166 0.61 -14.39 -5.40
N TYR A 167 1.57 -15.23 -5.01
CA TYR A 167 1.99 -15.39 -3.63
C TYR A 167 2.91 -14.25 -3.20
N SER A 168 2.45 -13.44 -2.25
CA SER A 168 3.16 -12.29 -1.68
C SER A 168 3.91 -12.65 -0.39
N GLY A 169 4.56 -13.82 -0.38
CA GLY A 169 5.35 -14.30 0.75
C GLY A 169 6.68 -14.90 0.33
N ILE A 170 7.31 -15.62 1.27
CA ILE A 170 8.59 -16.28 1.05
C ILE A 170 8.37 -17.80 1.03
N TYR A 171 8.88 -18.44 -0.02
CA TYR A 171 8.86 -19.89 -0.14
C TYR A 171 9.79 -20.54 0.91
N PRO A 172 9.40 -21.66 1.53
CA PRO A 172 10.28 -22.38 2.45
C PRO A 172 11.49 -22.95 1.70
N SER A 173 12.69 -22.66 2.16
CA SER A 173 13.93 -23.17 1.57
C SER A 173 14.33 -24.55 2.09
N LEU A 174 14.03 -24.85 3.36
CA LEU A 174 14.32 -26.16 3.96
C LEU A 174 13.21 -27.18 3.67
N ALA A 175 13.61 -28.40 3.32
CA ALA A 175 12.70 -29.53 3.22
C ALA A 175 11.99 -29.77 4.57
N GLY A 176 10.68 -29.98 4.51
CA GLY A 176 9.79 -30.13 5.67
C GLY A 176 9.38 -28.81 6.34
N ALA A 177 9.98 -27.68 5.99
CA ALA A 177 9.58 -26.39 6.53
C ALA A 177 8.25 -25.91 5.92
N VAL A 178 7.49 -25.19 6.75
CA VAL A 178 6.21 -24.58 6.39
C VAL A 178 6.32 -23.07 6.56
N THR A 179 5.90 -22.29 5.56
CA THR A 179 5.73 -20.84 5.68
C THR A 179 4.27 -20.46 5.50
N SER A 180 3.85 -19.40 6.18
CA SER A 180 2.56 -18.76 5.97
C SER A 180 2.73 -17.51 5.12
N GLY A 181 1.69 -17.14 4.40
CA GLY A 181 1.63 -15.88 3.68
C GLY A 181 0.27 -15.69 3.03
N SER A 182 0.21 -14.78 2.08
CA SER A 182 -1.02 -14.46 1.37
C SER A 182 -0.82 -14.60 -0.13
N VAL A 183 -1.87 -15.01 -0.81
CA VAL A 183 -2.03 -14.75 -2.23
C VAL A 183 -2.71 -13.39 -2.38
N CYS A 184 -2.08 -12.49 -3.12
CA CYS A 184 -2.63 -11.21 -3.52
C CYS A 184 -3.22 -11.34 -4.93
N TYR A 185 -4.43 -10.82 -5.15
CA TYR A 185 -5.04 -10.80 -6.49
C TYR A 185 -5.00 -9.38 -7.07
N ASN A 186 -4.51 -9.27 -8.29
CA ASN A 186 -4.48 -8.01 -9.02
C ASN A 186 -5.88 -7.71 -9.57
N SER A 187 -6.43 -6.56 -9.21
CA SER A 187 -7.78 -6.16 -9.62
C SER A 187 -7.93 -4.64 -9.56
N ASN A 188 -8.58 -4.06 -10.57
CA ASN A 188 -8.92 -2.63 -10.61
C ASN A 188 -7.68 -1.72 -10.41
N GLY A 189 -6.54 -2.11 -10.97
CA GLY A 189 -5.28 -1.37 -10.82
C GLY A 189 -4.62 -1.44 -9.43
N ASN A 190 -5.15 -2.25 -8.50
CA ASN A 190 -4.49 -2.58 -7.24
C ASN A 190 -3.95 -4.01 -7.29
N LEU A 191 -2.62 -4.14 -7.16
CA LEU A 191 -1.90 -5.42 -7.26
C LEU A 191 -2.24 -6.43 -6.13
N CYS A 192 -2.90 -5.98 -5.07
CA CYS A 192 -3.34 -6.80 -3.94
C CYS A 192 -4.69 -6.32 -3.41
N TYR A 193 -5.70 -6.28 -4.28
CA TYR A 193 -7.05 -5.85 -3.90
C TYR A 193 -7.76 -6.92 -3.06
N TYR A 194 -7.75 -8.17 -3.53
CA TYR A 194 -8.24 -9.32 -2.78
C TYR A 194 -7.06 -10.09 -2.20
N THR A 195 -7.33 -10.87 -1.14
CA THR A 195 -6.31 -11.73 -0.53
C THR A 195 -6.87 -13.10 -0.13
N SER A 196 -6.00 -14.10 -0.10
CA SER A 196 -6.27 -15.41 0.52
C SER A 196 -5.06 -15.85 1.33
N SER A 197 -5.25 -16.15 2.61
CA SER A 197 -4.18 -16.69 3.46
C SER A 197 -3.90 -18.14 3.09
N ILE A 198 -2.62 -18.51 2.96
CA ILE A 198 -2.19 -19.86 2.59
C ILE A 198 -1.01 -20.32 3.43
N LEU A 199 -0.77 -21.64 3.42
CA LEU A 199 0.47 -22.25 3.89
C LEU A 199 1.19 -22.95 2.74
N ILE A 200 2.52 -22.91 2.74
CA ILE A 200 3.35 -23.60 1.76
C ILE A 200 4.31 -24.52 2.50
N THR A 201 4.42 -25.77 2.07
CA THR A 201 5.41 -26.74 2.57
C THR A 201 6.40 -27.09 1.47
N ASN A 202 7.70 -27.09 1.78
CA ASN A 202 8.72 -27.63 0.87
C ASN A 202 8.86 -29.13 1.11
N CYS A 203 8.47 -29.95 0.14
CA CYS A 203 8.47 -31.41 0.24
C CYS A 203 9.68 -32.06 -0.44
N ASN A 204 10.82 -31.36 -0.42
CA ASN A 204 12.09 -31.80 -1.02
C ASN A 204 12.00 -31.92 -2.56
N GLY A 205 11.95 -30.77 -3.24
CA GLY A 205 11.94 -30.67 -4.70
C GLY A 205 10.59 -30.31 -5.32
N PHE A 206 9.53 -30.21 -4.50
CA PHE A 206 8.23 -29.67 -4.89
C PHE A 206 7.55 -29.00 -3.69
N TYR A 207 6.54 -28.18 -3.97
CA TYR A 207 5.79 -27.46 -2.95
C TYR A 207 4.36 -27.97 -2.85
N ILE A 208 3.85 -27.97 -1.62
CA ILE A 208 2.47 -28.32 -1.30
C ILE A 208 1.80 -27.12 -0.64
N TYR A 209 0.59 -26.81 -1.09
CA TYR A 209 -0.13 -25.59 -0.77
C TYR A 209 -1.40 -25.91 0.02
N TYR A 210 -1.59 -25.25 1.16
CA TYR A 210 -2.85 -25.31 1.90
C TYR A 210 -3.77 -24.21 1.37
N LEU A 211 -4.70 -24.59 0.50
CA LEU A 211 -5.53 -23.67 -0.27
C LEU A 211 -7.01 -23.86 0.05
N THR A 212 -7.77 -22.78 -0.09
CA THR A 212 -9.21 -22.75 0.05
C THR A 212 -9.81 -22.01 -1.14
N GLN A 213 -11.10 -22.21 -1.34
CA GLN A 213 -11.90 -21.44 -2.29
C GLN A 213 -11.69 -19.92 -2.11
N PRO A 214 -11.30 -19.18 -3.17
CA PRO A 214 -11.28 -17.72 -3.15
C PRO A 214 -12.68 -17.13 -2.97
N SER A 215 -12.76 -15.90 -2.48
CA SER A 215 -14.05 -15.25 -2.13
C SER A 215 -14.95 -14.95 -3.34
N GLU A 216 -14.36 -14.81 -4.53
CA GLU A 216 -15.08 -14.47 -5.77
C GLU A 216 -14.67 -15.43 -6.90
N CYS A 217 -15.54 -15.64 -7.90
CA CYS A 217 -15.20 -16.52 -9.03
C CYS A 217 -14.13 -15.87 -9.93
N ASN A 218 -14.12 -14.58 -10.17
CA ASN A 218 -13.07 -13.95 -10.97
C ASN A 218 -11.63 -13.97 -10.36
N LEU A 219 -11.42 -14.65 -9.23
CA LEU A 219 -10.11 -14.89 -8.62
C LEU A 219 -9.57 -16.26 -9.00
N ARG A 220 -8.27 -16.33 -9.30
CA ARG A 220 -7.60 -17.60 -9.59
C ARG A 220 -6.13 -17.59 -9.16
N TYR A 221 -5.67 -18.70 -8.59
CA TYR A 221 -4.26 -18.96 -8.30
C TYR A 221 -3.48 -19.17 -9.60
N CYS A 222 -2.54 -18.26 -9.89
CA CYS A 222 -1.66 -18.33 -11.06
C CYS A 222 -0.38 -19.12 -10.76
N THR A 223 0.14 -19.86 -11.74
CA THR A 223 1.30 -20.74 -11.59
C THR A 223 2.39 -20.54 -12.63
N ILE A 224 3.65 -20.77 -12.25
CA ILE A 224 4.86 -20.66 -13.10
C ILE A 224 5.72 -21.93 -13.04
#